data_AF-D3DDH9-F1
#
_entry.id   AF-D3DDH9-F1
#
_cell.length_a   1.000
_cell.length_b   1.000
_cell.length_c   1.000
_cell.angle_alpha   90.00
_cell.angle_beta   90.00
_cell.angle_gamma   90.00
#
_symmetry.space_group_name_H-M   'P 1'
#
loop_
_entity.id
_entity.type
_entity.pdbx_description
1 polymer ?
#
loop_
_entity_poly.entity_id
_entity_poly.type
_entity_poly.pdbx_seq_one_letter_code
_entity_poly.pdbx_strand_id
1 'polypeptide(L)'
;ASTAAPASARAAMSRSGRAGVAVLDGAPVTSAAVPVPSRAELAGHTAQASLAPESWGVLSAPRGATDPTFAARVTAPAVPVAPAVPVAPAAPATLTAPTARAAGEALPATRIPLRRFVIDHVTLPAVPSWDALVAAGRASSLAGTRFVVVEGDLGIGLALSSLLEQAGAQVRIVSADNVEAVAQLEAEPGADGLFWVASAGSPASLGSGLPEAFPALRAAALAGPRRLFVVTGLGGDLGRGGDAAELAPSVGLAGLVRTLAHELPDTQVRLVDVHPKAAPRRIAERLLAEMFDPAAPVVVGHRENIRITPELRAVELAPDGRGTEGPAGLDASGVVLLTGGARGITARTALALARATGCAVELVGRTPIPDGPEDPATVAALDAPALRRALIETGVRRPAEIEKRIGRILAEREIRATLAALGEAASSVRYHAVDVRDGAAVAAVVADVYARHGRLDGVVHGAGVLEDRLLRSKTPESFDRVFRTKVDGAGALLDALRPDVGFVVLFGSVAGVFGNRGQVDYAAANDALDVLAHRASARLAGRVVSVDWGPWGVEAGAAAGRGMVSEELAREYARRGIGLIDPDEGVAALLRELREPVPGAPLQVVQMCGDAASFTSRPSSAGSSSHA
;
A
#
# COMPACT_ATOMS: atom_id res chain seq x y z
N ALA A 1 23.73 62.41 0.34
CA ALA A 1 22.61 63.04 -0.41
C ALA A 1 21.99 61.96 -1.29
N SER A 2 20.69 61.66 -1.17
CA SER A 2 19.58 62.40 -1.83
C SER A 2 19.69 62.29 -3.36
N THR A 3 18.71 61.81 -4.15
CA THR A 3 17.28 61.49 -3.90
C THR A 3 16.82 60.61 -5.10
N ALA A 4 16.12 59.49 -4.88
CA ALA A 4 14.66 59.33 -4.90
C ALA A 4 13.96 59.46 -6.28
N ALA A 5 13.09 58.48 -6.56
CA ALA A 5 12.12 58.46 -7.67
C ALA A 5 10.72 58.16 -7.13
N PRO A 6 9.65 58.58 -7.84
CA PRO A 6 8.31 57.97 -7.77
C PRO A 6 7.89 57.42 -9.18
N ALA A 7 7.10 56.36 -9.37
CA ALA A 7 5.80 55.96 -8.77
C ALA A 7 4.65 56.95 -9.13
N SER A 8 3.40 56.59 -9.43
CA SER A 8 2.64 55.32 -9.49
C SER A 8 1.46 55.51 -10.51
N ALA A 9 0.45 54.64 -10.76
CA ALA A 9 -0.07 53.43 -10.11
C ALA A 9 -0.86 52.53 -11.12
N ARG A 10 -1.65 51.57 -10.62
CA ARG A 10 -2.78 50.87 -11.28
C ARG A 10 -4.04 51.03 -10.41
N ALA A 11 -5.23 50.81 -10.98
CA ALA A 11 -6.48 50.66 -10.23
C ALA A 11 -7.29 49.44 -10.71
N ALA A 12 -8.07 48.85 -9.82
CA ALA A 12 -8.85 47.63 -10.03
C ALA A 12 -10.36 47.89 -10.15
N MET A 13 -11.13 46.90 -10.58
CA MET A 13 -12.60 46.90 -10.48
C MET A 13 -13.10 45.59 -9.85
N SER A 14 -14.02 45.73 -8.90
CA SER A 14 -14.94 44.68 -8.45
C SER A 14 -16.36 45.24 -8.52
N ARG A 15 -17.37 44.35 -8.58
CA ARG A 15 -18.71 44.62 -8.02
C ARG A 15 -19.56 43.35 -7.91
N SER A 16 -20.38 43.33 -6.88
CA SER A 16 -21.38 42.32 -6.53
C SER A 16 -22.77 42.67 -7.11
N GLY A 17 -23.69 41.70 -7.16
CA GLY A 17 -25.11 41.96 -7.45
C GLY A 17 -26.01 40.73 -7.33
N ARG A 18 -27.00 40.78 -6.43
CA ARG A 18 -28.11 39.82 -6.34
C ARG A 18 -29.28 40.26 -7.24
N ALA A 19 -29.96 39.30 -7.85
CA ALA A 19 -31.38 39.33 -8.23
C ALA A 19 -31.89 37.88 -8.18
N GLY A 20 -33.14 37.54 -7.84
CA GLY A 20 -34.33 38.39 -7.70
C GLY A 20 -35.39 37.93 -8.70
N VAL A 21 -36.21 36.93 -8.33
CA VAL A 21 -37.31 36.43 -9.17
C VAL A 21 -38.63 36.63 -8.42
N ALA A 22 -39.59 37.24 -9.11
CA ALA A 22 -40.91 37.59 -8.57
C ALA A 22 -41.96 36.50 -8.83
N VAL A 23 -42.98 36.49 -7.98
CA VAL A 23 -44.18 35.63 -8.07
C VAL A 23 -45.23 36.30 -8.95
N LEU A 24 -46.01 35.51 -9.70
CA LEU A 24 -47.36 35.85 -10.13
C LEU A 24 -48.30 34.64 -9.96
N ASP A 25 -49.52 34.92 -9.48
CA ASP A 25 -50.51 33.95 -8.99
C ASP A 25 -51.37 33.29 -10.08
N GLY A 26 -52.05 32.18 -9.74
CA GLY A 26 -53.14 31.62 -10.56
C GLY A 26 -53.53 30.16 -10.29
N ALA A 27 -54.14 29.87 -9.13
CA ALA A 27 -54.70 28.56 -8.73
C ALA A 27 -56.03 28.21 -9.47
N PRO A 28 -56.73 27.06 -9.24
CA PRO A 28 -56.52 25.94 -8.29
C PRO A 28 -56.58 24.52 -8.95
N VAL A 29 -56.44 23.37 -8.26
CA VAL A 29 -57.49 22.64 -7.50
C VAL A 29 -56.91 21.43 -6.71
N THR A 30 -57.17 21.41 -5.39
CA THR A 30 -57.24 20.29 -4.40
C THR A 30 -56.27 19.09 -4.41
N SER A 31 -55.64 18.79 -3.26
CA SER A 31 -56.06 17.67 -2.36
C SER A 31 -55.26 17.60 -1.04
N ALA A 32 -55.97 17.25 0.04
CA ALA A 32 -55.60 16.87 1.42
C ALA A 32 -54.13 16.81 1.89
N ALA A 33 -53.89 17.35 3.09
CA ALA A 33 -52.66 17.20 3.87
C ALA A 33 -52.70 16.02 4.86
N VAL A 34 -51.54 15.41 5.15
CA VAL A 34 -51.30 14.49 6.29
C VAL A 34 -49.90 14.78 6.88
N PRO A 35 -49.67 14.78 8.20
CA PRO A 35 -48.42 15.24 8.82
C PRO A 35 -47.38 14.12 9.08
N VAL A 36 -46.14 14.54 9.34
CA VAL A 36 -44.99 13.69 9.72
C VAL A 36 -45.10 13.22 11.19
N PRO A 37 -44.83 11.94 11.52
CA PRO A 37 -44.84 11.45 12.91
C PRO A 37 -43.51 11.67 13.64
N SER A 38 -43.59 11.89 14.95
CA SER A 38 -42.46 12.04 15.86
C SER A 38 -42.08 10.71 16.55
N ARG A 39 -40.87 10.66 17.14
CA ARG A 39 -40.36 9.51 17.91
C ARG A 39 -41.12 9.30 19.24
N ALA A 40 -42.25 8.62 19.20
CA ALA A 40 -42.83 7.84 20.30
C ALA A 40 -43.94 6.92 19.72
N GLU A 41 -44.31 5.88 20.47
CA GLU A 41 -45.51 5.04 20.22
C GLU A 41 -45.54 4.17 18.94
N LEU A 42 -44.88 3.01 19.02
CA LEU A 42 -45.38 1.77 18.40
C LEU A 42 -44.92 0.58 19.25
N ALA A 43 -45.73 0.23 20.26
CA ALA A 43 -45.43 -0.84 21.22
C ALA A 43 -46.67 -1.70 21.51
N GLY A 44 -46.54 -3.01 21.26
CA GLY A 44 -47.53 -4.05 21.57
C GLY A 44 -48.53 -4.34 20.44
N HIS A 45 -48.96 -5.58 20.18
CA HIS A 45 -48.59 -6.95 20.61
C HIS A 45 -48.57 -7.83 19.34
N THR A 46 -47.83 -8.94 19.20
CA THR A 46 -47.94 -10.26 19.88
C THR A 46 -46.63 -11.06 19.68
N ALA A 47 -46.02 -11.65 20.72
CA ALA A 47 -46.02 -13.10 21.07
C ALA A 47 -45.74 -14.06 19.90
N GLN A 48 -44.85 -15.07 19.95
CA GLN A 48 -44.05 -15.69 21.03
C GLN A 48 -42.87 -16.47 20.36
N ALA A 49 -41.83 -17.04 21.01
CA ALA A 49 -41.55 -17.28 22.43
C ALA A 49 -40.04 -17.09 22.80
N SER A 50 -39.40 -18.07 23.45
CA SER A 50 -38.07 -18.02 24.10
C SER A 50 -37.21 -19.25 23.78
N LEU A 51 -35.87 -19.10 23.77
CA LEU A 51 -34.91 -19.95 24.49
C LEU A 51 -33.49 -19.34 24.40
N ALA A 52 -32.69 -19.48 25.46
CA ALA A 52 -31.34 -18.92 25.59
C ALA A 52 -30.23 -19.95 25.29
N PRO A 53 -28.98 -19.48 25.11
CA PRO A 53 -27.83 -20.13 25.73
C PRO A 53 -26.98 -19.08 26.46
N GLU A 54 -26.90 -19.10 27.79
CA GLU A 54 -26.06 -20.00 28.60
C GLU A 54 -24.53 -19.85 28.39
N SER A 55 -23.90 -19.56 29.53
CA SER A 55 -22.49 -19.38 29.81
C SER A 55 -21.56 -20.50 29.34
N TRP A 56 -20.42 -20.13 28.76
CA TRP A 56 -19.28 -21.03 28.63
C TRP A 56 -18.32 -20.90 29.82
N GLY A 57 -18.52 -21.79 30.80
CA GLY A 57 -17.63 -21.97 31.93
C GLY A 57 -16.39 -22.82 31.59
N VAL A 58 -15.32 -22.57 32.33
CA VAL A 58 -14.10 -23.39 32.37
C VAL A 58 -14.39 -24.78 32.96
N LEU A 59 -13.83 -25.85 32.37
CA LEU A 59 -13.39 -27.11 33.03
C LEU A 59 -12.51 -27.87 32.00
N SER A 60 -11.20 -27.98 32.19
CA SER A 60 -10.51 -29.09 32.89
C SER A 60 -10.55 -30.45 32.17
N ALA A 61 -9.36 -30.99 31.91
CA ALA A 61 -9.15 -32.28 31.24
C ALA A 61 -9.40 -33.50 32.15
N PRO A 62 -9.47 -34.71 31.56
CA PRO A 62 -8.96 -35.92 32.20
C PRO A 62 -7.79 -36.56 31.44
N ARG A 63 -6.92 -37.24 32.18
CA ARG A 63 -5.77 -38.01 31.65
C ARG A 63 -6.19 -39.45 31.32
N GLY A 64 -5.84 -39.89 30.11
CA GLY A 64 -5.31 -41.21 29.74
C GLY A 64 -5.95 -42.52 30.25
N ALA A 65 -6.39 -43.34 29.30
CA ALA A 65 -6.05 -44.77 29.27
C ALA A 65 -6.03 -45.28 27.81
N THR A 66 -5.10 -46.20 27.56
CA THR A 66 -4.72 -46.86 26.30
C THR A 66 -5.81 -47.66 25.58
N ASP A 67 -5.78 -47.67 24.23
CA ASP A 67 -5.85 -48.92 23.45
C ASP A 67 -5.15 -48.76 22.06
N PRO A 68 -4.42 -49.75 21.50
CA PRO A 68 -3.46 -49.52 20.42
C PRO A 68 -3.78 -50.22 19.09
N THR A 69 -4.45 -49.55 18.15
CA THR A 69 -4.63 -50.06 16.76
C THR A 69 -4.56 -48.98 15.67
N PHE A 70 -3.39 -48.36 15.49
CA PHE A 70 -3.08 -47.64 14.22
C PHE A 70 -1.60 -47.76 13.81
N ALA A 71 -1.08 -48.99 13.83
CA ALA A 71 0.28 -49.33 13.41
C ALA A 71 0.29 -50.42 12.34
N ALA A 72 -0.15 -50.10 11.13
CA ALA A 72 0.11 -50.90 9.92
C ALA A 72 -0.08 -50.06 8.64
N ARG A 73 0.81 -50.27 7.65
CA ARG A 73 0.77 -49.77 6.25
C ARG A 73 1.04 -48.27 6.02
N VAL A 74 2.33 -47.90 5.98
CA VAL A 74 3.04 -47.61 4.71
C VAL A 74 4.51 -48.01 4.88
N THR A 75 5.00 -48.97 4.11
CA THR A 75 6.42 -49.32 4.00
C THR A 75 6.92 -48.95 2.62
N ALA A 76 7.87 -48.03 2.53
CA ALA A 76 8.61 -47.71 1.31
C ALA A 76 10.09 -48.11 1.47
N PRO A 77 10.76 -48.62 0.43
CA PRO A 77 12.11 -49.17 0.54
C PRO A 77 13.19 -48.09 0.66
N ALA A 78 14.29 -48.43 1.34
CA ALA A 78 15.44 -47.56 1.52
C ALA A 78 16.31 -47.46 0.25
N VAL A 79 16.85 -46.27 -0.02
CA VAL A 79 17.84 -46.02 -1.07
C VAL A 79 19.26 -46.23 -0.50
N PRO A 80 20.19 -46.92 -1.19
CA PRO A 80 21.55 -47.15 -0.67
C PRO A 80 22.38 -45.86 -0.62
N VAL A 81 23.12 -45.68 0.47
CA VAL A 81 24.15 -44.63 0.60
C VAL A 81 25.46 -45.14 -0.01
N ALA A 82 26.06 -44.37 -0.91
CA ALA A 82 27.36 -44.69 -1.52
C ALA A 82 28.54 -44.38 -0.56
N PRO A 83 29.64 -45.14 -0.59
CA PRO A 83 30.76 -44.96 0.33
C PRO A 83 31.62 -43.73 -0.02
N ALA A 84 32.12 -43.06 1.01
CA ALA A 84 33.07 -41.94 0.85
C ALA A 84 34.47 -42.45 0.46
N VAL A 85 35.10 -41.78 -0.51
CA VAL A 85 36.48 -42.03 -0.94
C VAL A 85 37.43 -41.11 -0.14
N PRO A 86 38.52 -41.62 0.46
CA PRO A 86 39.45 -40.80 1.24
C PRO A 86 40.43 -40.03 0.33
N VAL A 87 40.74 -38.78 0.70
CA VAL A 87 41.84 -38.00 0.13
C VAL A 87 42.84 -37.69 1.25
N ALA A 88 44.11 -38.03 1.00
CA ALA A 88 45.22 -37.90 1.95
C ALA A 88 45.76 -36.46 2.03
N PRO A 89 46.47 -36.07 3.11
CA PRO A 89 46.84 -34.68 3.37
C PRO A 89 48.07 -34.21 2.57
N ALA A 90 48.07 -32.93 2.17
CA ALA A 90 49.24 -32.24 1.65
C ALA A 90 49.83 -31.27 2.70
N ALA A 91 51.16 -31.16 2.72
CA ALA A 91 51.94 -30.47 3.74
C ALA A 91 51.86 -28.92 3.67
N PRO A 92 52.20 -28.19 4.77
CA PRO A 92 51.98 -26.75 4.83
C PRO A 92 53.03 -25.94 4.05
N ALA A 93 52.55 -25.04 3.19
CA ALA A 93 53.39 -24.00 2.61
C ALA A 93 53.44 -22.78 3.54
N THR A 94 54.63 -22.48 4.07
CA THR A 94 54.89 -21.23 4.81
C THR A 94 54.77 -20.03 3.88
N LEU A 95 53.78 -19.18 4.12
CA LEU A 95 53.74 -17.82 3.59
C LEU A 95 54.14 -16.83 4.68
N THR A 96 55.19 -16.06 4.40
CA THR A 96 55.73 -15.01 5.26
C THR A 96 54.71 -13.91 5.50
N ALA A 97 54.64 -13.41 6.74
CA ALA A 97 53.74 -12.31 7.10
C ALA A 97 54.27 -10.96 6.58
N PRO A 98 53.50 -10.20 5.79
CA PRO A 98 53.70 -8.77 5.62
C PRO A 98 52.89 -8.02 6.67
N THR A 99 53.59 -7.21 7.45
CA THR A 99 53.17 -6.02 8.20
C THR A 99 51.69 -5.62 8.21
N ALA A 100 51.19 -5.30 9.42
CA ALA A 100 49.89 -4.67 9.63
C ALA A 100 49.71 -3.45 8.70
N ARG A 101 48.85 -3.59 7.69
CA ARG A 101 48.33 -2.45 6.95
C ARG A 101 47.43 -1.65 7.90
N ALA A 102 47.63 -0.33 7.90
CA ALA A 102 46.76 0.60 8.59
C ALA A 102 45.28 0.37 8.18
N ALA A 103 44.37 0.79 9.06
CA ALA A 103 42.92 0.72 8.83
C ALA A 103 42.60 1.07 7.38
N GLY A 104 42.04 0.12 6.64
CA GLY A 104 41.64 0.36 5.27
C GLY A 104 40.59 1.45 5.27
N GLU A 105 40.93 2.61 4.70
CA GLU A 105 39.95 3.61 4.33
C GLU A 105 38.92 2.90 3.46
N ALA A 106 37.71 2.73 4.01
CA ALA A 106 36.58 2.39 3.19
C ALA A 106 36.44 3.53 2.18
N LEU A 107 36.68 3.23 0.90
CA LEU A 107 36.32 4.14 -0.19
C LEU A 107 34.89 4.59 0.10
N PRO A 108 34.63 5.90 0.31
CA PRO A 108 33.32 6.35 0.75
C PRO A 108 32.34 5.99 -0.36
N ALA A 109 31.50 4.99 -0.08
CA ALA A 109 30.43 4.58 -0.99
C ALA A 109 29.59 5.84 -1.24
N THR A 110 29.61 6.32 -2.49
CA THR A 110 29.09 7.64 -2.84
C THR A 110 27.60 7.68 -2.49
N ARG A 111 27.27 8.37 -1.39
CA ARG A 111 25.89 8.46 -0.87
C ARG A 111 25.02 9.05 -1.97
N ILE A 112 24.10 8.24 -2.48
CA ILE A 112 23.10 8.71 -3.44
C ILE A 112 22.16 9.64 -2.65
N PRO A 113 22.01 10.92 -3.05
CA PRO A 113 21.24 11.88 -2.28
C PRO A 113 19.75 11.58 -2.34
N LEU A 114 19.02 11.93 -1.27
CA LEU A 114 17.57 11.89 -1.27
C LEU A 114 17.03 12.90 -2.29
N ARG A 115 16.19 12.42 -3.21
CA ARG A 115 15.53 13.25 -4.22
C ARG A 115 14.02 13.12 -4.13
N ARG A 116 13.36 14.25 -4.43
CA ARG A 116 11.91 14.37 -4.48
C ARG A 116 11.41 14.36 -5.92
N PHE A 117 10.34 13.62 -6.15
CA PHE A 117 9.63 13.55 -7.41
C PHE A 117 8.13 13.73 -7.15
N VAL A 118 7.41 14.14 -8.19
CA VAL A 118 5.93 14.08 -8.24
C VAL A 118 5.53 13.12 -9.36
N ILE A 119 4.31 12.58 -9.28
CA ILE A 119 3.72 11.80 -10.37
C ILE A 119 2.82 12.73 -11.19
N ASP A 120 3.24 13.01 -12.42
CA ASP A 120 2.41 13.64 -13.44
C ASP A 120 1.87 12.57 -14.41
N HIS A 121 1.07 12.99 -15.38
CA HIS A 121 0.68 12.16 -16.52
C HIS A 121 1.26 12.70 -17.82
N VAL A 122 1.69 11.81 -18.71
CA VAL A 122 2.01 12.15 -20.09
C VAL A 122 1.10 11.44 -21.07
N THR A 123 0.75 12.15 -22.14
CA THR A 123 -0.09 11.65 -23.22
C THR A 123 0.68 10.65 -24.07
N LEU A 124 0.13 9.45 -24.22
CA LEU A 124 0.62 8.42 -25.11
C LEU A 124 0.03 8.58 -26.52
N PRO A 125 0.70 8.06 -27.57
CA PRO A 125 0.10 7.95 -28.90
C PRO A 125 -1.23 7.20 -28.86
N ALA A 126 -2.22 7.70 -29.59
CA ALA A 126 -3.53 7.07 -29.72
C ALA A 126 -3.41 5.67 -30.33
N VAL A 127 -4.16 4.71 -29.80
CA VAL A 127 -4.29 3.37 -30.36
C VAL A 127 -5.25 3.37 -31.56
N PRO A 128 -5.04 2.51 -32.57
CA PRO A 128 -5.97 2.39 -33.70
C PRO A 128 -7.36 1.93 -33.25
N SER A 129 -8.40 2.30 -33.98
CA SER A 129 -9.75 1.77 -33.74
C SER A 129 -9.81 0.28 -34.06
N TRP A 130 -10.81 -0.41 -33.48
CA TRP A 130 -11.04 -1.82 -33.80
C TRP A 130 -11.27 -2.04 -35.30
N ASP A 131 -12.08 -1.20 -35.95
CA ASP A 131 -12.31 -1.29 -37.40
C ASP A 131 -11.02 -1.12 -38.22
N ALA A 132 -10.10 -0.26 -37.78
CA ALA A 132 -8.79 -0.11 -38.41
C ALA A 132 -7.90 -1.35 -38.21
N LEU A 133 -7.97 -2.02 -37.05
CA LEU A 133 -7.29 -3.29 -36.79
C LEU A 133 -7.87 -4.45 -37.63
N VAL A 134 -9.19 -4.48 -37.83
CA VAL A 134 -9.88 -5.43 -38.70
C VAL A 134 -9.51 -5.18 -40.17
N ALA A 135 -9.61 -3.93 -40.64
CA ALA A 135 -9.27 -3.55 -42.02
C ALA A 135 -7.78 -3.78 -42.34
N ALA A 136 -6.88 -3.59 -41.37
CA ALA A 136 -5.46 -3.93 -41.48
C ALA A 136 -5.17 -5.44 -41.35
N GLY A 137 -6.19 -6.30 -41.24
CA GLY A 137 -6.04 -7.74 -41.13
C GLY A 137 -5.37 -8.22 -39.84
N ARG A 138 -5.29 -7.39 -38.79
CA ARG A 138 -4.68 -7.78 -37.50
C ARG A 138 -5.61 -8.64 -36.66
N ALA A 139 -6.92 -8.40 -36.73
CA ALA A 139 -7.91 -9.16 -35.96
C ALA A 139 -7.90 -10.67 -36.31
N SER A 140 -7.58 -11.05 -37.56
CA SER A 140 -7.52 -12.46 -37.96
C SER A 140 -6.42 -13.27 -37.26
N SER A 141 -5.42 -12.62 -36.65
CA SER A 141 -4.41 -13.31 -35.82
C SER A 141 -4.98 -13.85 -34.50
N LEU A 142 -6.25 -13.58 -34.19
CA LEU A 142 -6.98 -14.11 -33.03
C LEU A 142 -7.77 -15.38 -33.37
N ALA A 143 -7.89 -15.74 -34.66
CA ALA A 143 -8.63 -16.92 -35.08
C ALA A 143 -8.04 -18.20 -34.46
N GLY A 144 -8.87 -18.99 -33.76
CA GLY A 144 -8.47 -20.21 -33.07
C GLY A 144 -7.71 -20.02 -31.75
N THR A 145 -7.44 -18.78 -31.32
CA THR A 145 -6.81 -18.50 -30.02
C THR A 145 -7.82 -18.61 -28.87
N ARG A 146 -7.34 -18.89 -27.65
CA ARG A 146 -8.19 -19.05 -26.45
C ARG A 146 -8.09 -17.84 -25.52
N PHE A 147 -9.23 -17.28 -25.13
CA PHE A 147 -9.32 -16.18 -24.17
C PHE A 147 -10.18 -16.53 -22.97
N VAL A 148 -9.79 -16.02 -21.79
CA VAL A 148 -10.60 -16.03 -20.58
C VAL A 148 -10.98 -14.59 -20.23
N VAL A 149 -12.25 -14.37 -19.89
CA VAL A 149 -12.77 -13.05 -19.48
C VAL A 149 -13.41 -13.17 -18.11
N VAL A 150 -12.83 -12.51 -17.10
CA VAL A 150 -13.40 -12.43 -15.75
C VAL A 150 -14.29 -11.20 -15.68
N GLU A 151 -15.59 -11.43 -15.81
CA GLU A 151 -16.64 -10.43 -16.00
C GLU A 151 -17.12 -9.78 -14.68
N GLY A 152 -17.56 -8.52 -14.78
CA GLY A 152 -18.22 -7.75 -13.72
C GLY A 152 -19.65 -7.36 -14.10
N ASP A 153 -20.14 -6.26 -13.52
CA ASP A 153 -21.53 -5.80 -13.68
C ASP A 153 -21.78 -4.84 -14.86
N LEU A 154 -20.72 -4.25 -15.43
CA LEU A 154 -20.84 -3.28 -16.54
C LEU A 154 -21.05 -3.90 -17.93
N GLY A 155 -21.04 -5.22 -18.07
CA GLY A 155 -21.17 -5.90 -19.37
C GLY A 155 -20.00 -5.65 -20.35
N ILE A 156 -18.85 -5.24 -19.83
CA ILE A 156 -17.62 -5.02 -20.61
C ILE A 156 -17.13 -6.36 -21.16
N GLY A 157 -17.17 -7.43 -20.35
CA GLY A 157 -16.74 -8.75 -20.75
C GLY A 157 -17.61 -9.38 -21.83
N LEU A 158 -18.92 -9.18 -21.80
CA LEU A 158 -19.85 -9.58 -22.87
C LEU A 158 -19.50 -8.88 -24.20
N ALA A 159 -19.30 -7.56 -24.17
CA ALA A 159 -18.92 -6.79 -25.36
C ALA A 159 -17.54 -7.19 -25.92
N LEU A 160 -16.60 -7.53 -25.03
CA LEU A 160 -15.25 -8.02 -25.36
C LEU A 160 -15.29 -9.44 -25.92
N SER A 161 -16.11 -10.33 -25.35
CA SER A 161 -16.30 -11.69 -25.83
C SER A 161 -16.89 -11.68 -27.24
N SER A 162 -17.92 -10.88 -27.49
CA SER A 162 -18.50 -10.70 -28.82
C SER A 162 -17.47 -10.22 -29.87
N LEU A 163 -16.54 -9.34 -29.49
CA LEU A 163 -15.47 -8.88 -30.37
C LEU A 163 -14.45 -9.97 -30.70
N LEU A 164 -14.04 -10.74 -29.69
CA LEU A 164 -13.08 -11.84 -29.81
C LEU A 164 -13.65 -12.99 -30.64
N GLU A 165 -14.92 -13.36 -30.42
CA GLU A 165 -15.64 -14.37 -31.20
C GLU A 165 -15.85 -13.92 -32.66
N GLN A 166 -16.16 -12.64 -32.90
CA GLN A 166 -16.19 -12.06 -34.25
C GLN A 166 -14.83 -12.12 -34.97
N ALA A 167 -13.73 -12.13 -34.23
CA ALA A 167 -12.37 -12.35 -34.74
C ALA A 167 -11.98 -13.85 -34.85
N GLY A 168 -12.89 -14.77 -34.52
CA GLY A 168 -12.69 -16.22 -34.59
C GLY A 168 -11.99 -16.84 -33.38
N ALA A 169 -11.86 -16.11 -32.28
CA ALA A 169 -11.30 -16.65 -31.03
C ALA A 169 -12.35 -17.44 -30.23
N GLN A 170 -11.88 -18.30 -29.34
CA GLN A 170 -12.71 -19.02 -28.35
C GLN A 170 -12.67 -18.26 -27.03
N VAL A 171 -13.82 -17.98 -26.42
CA VAL A 171 -13.89 -17.18 -25.18
C VAL A 171 -14.59 -17.96 -24.06
N ARG A 172 -13.95 -18.00 -22.89
CA ARG A 172 -14.54 -18.51 -21.65
C ARG A 172 -14.81 -17.36 -20.69
N ILE A 173 -16.09 -17.11 -20.38
CA ILE A 173 -16.48 -16.14 -19.36
C ILE A 173 -16.50 -16.82 -17.98
N VAL A 174 -15.87 -16.17 -17.01
CA VAL A 174 -15.89 -16.49 -15.57
C VAL A 174 -16.43 -15.27 -14.83
N SER A 175 -17.24 -15.47 -13.78
CA SER A 175 -17.69 -14.36 -12.90
C SER A 175 -16.75 -14.26 -11.69
N ALA A 176 -16.33 -13.05 -11.32
CA ALA A 176 -15.48 -12.84 -10.15
C ALA A 176 -16.16 -13.21 -8.82
N ASP A 177 -17.49 -13.04 -8.73
CA ASP A 177 -18.29 -13.38 -7.54
C ASP A 177 -18.63 -14.89 -7.43
N ASN A 178 -18.17 -15.72 -8.37
CA ASN A 178 -18.40 -17.17 -8.31
C ASN A 178 -17.42 -17.82 -7.31
N VAL A 179 -17.95 -18.60 -6.36
CA VAL A 179 -17.17 -19.40 -5.40
C VAL A 179 -16.22 -20.40 -6.07
N GLU A 180 -16.51 -20.82 -7.31
CA GLU A 180 -15.65 -21.69 -8.12
C GLU A 180 -14.65 -20.93 -9.00
N ALA A 181 -14.62 -19.59 -9.00
CA ALA A 181 -13.81 -18.80 -9.95
C ALA A 181 -12.33 -19.19 -9.94
N VAL A 182 -11.76 -19.48 -8.77
CA VAL A 182 -10.38 -19.97 -8.63
C VAL A 182 -10.18 -21.28 -9.41
N ALA A 183 -11.03 -22.28 -9.18
CA ALA A 183 -10.94 -23.58 -9.84
C ALA A 183 -11.20 -23.48 -11.36
N GLN A 184 -12.10 -22.59 -11.79
CA GLN A 184 -12.38 -22.33 -13.20
C GLN A 184 -11.19 -21.66 -13.90
N LEU A 185 -10.45 -20.79 -13.20
CA LEU A 185 -9.22 -20.16 -13.72
C LEU A 185 -8.04 -21.13 -13.76
N GLU A 186 -7.89 -21.99 -12.74
CA GLU A 186 -6.87 -23.05 -12.72
C GLU A 186 -7.11 -24.13 -13.80
N ALA A 187 -8.37 -24.32 -14.23
CA ALA A 187 -8.76 -25.22 -15.31
C ALA A 187 -8.46 -24.69 -16.73
N GLU A 188 -8.02 -23.43 -16.89
CA GLU A 188 -7.71 -22.80 -18.19
C GLU A 188 -6.21 -22.48 -18.37
N PRO A 189 -5.30 -23.48 -18.27
CA PRO A 189 -3.87 -23.24 -18.38
C PRO A 189 -3.46 -22.79 -19.78
N GLY A 190 -2.54 -21.82 -19.84
CA GLY A 190 -1.90 -21.37 -21.08
C GLY A 190 -2.86 -20.73 -22.10
N ALA A 191 -3.84 -19.95 -21.64
CA ALA A 191 -4.67 -19.13 -22.53
C ALA A 191 -3.83 -18.09 -23.30
N ASP A 192 -4.22 -17.75 -24.53
CA ASP A 192 -3.54 -16.72 -25.33
C ASP A 192 -3.79 -15.31 -24.78
N GLY A 193 -4.88 -15.11 -24.03
CA GLY A 193 -5.05 -13.94 -23.19
C GLY A 193 -6.11 -14.09 -22.11
N LEU A 194 -5.96 -13.31 -21.05
CA LEU A 194 -6.91 -13.20 -19.96
C LEU A 194 -7.23 -11.73 -19.69
N PHE A 195 -8.51 -11.39 -19.67
CA PHE A 195 -9.00 -10.05 -19.33
C PHE A 195 -9.78 -10.09 -18.02
N TRP A 196 -9.23 -9.51 -16.97
CA TRP A 196 -9.90 -9.25 -15.70
C TRP A 196 -10.62 -7.91 -15.79
N VAL A 197 -11.92 -7.91 -16.11
CA VAL A 197 -12.74 -6.70 -16.24
C VAL A 197 -13.61 -6.41 -15.02
N ALA A 198 -13.76 -7.40 -14.12
CA ALA A 198 -14.60 -7.31 -12.92
C ALA A 198 -14.32 -6.07 -12.05
N SER A 199 -13.05 -5.69 -11.88
CA SER A 199 -12.64 -4.55 -11.06
C SER A 199 -12.95 -3.17 -11.65
N ALA A 200 -13.51 -3.08 -12.85
CA ALA A 200 -13.96 -1.82 -13.45
C ALA A 200 -15.38 -1.40 -13.00
N GLY A 201 -16.10 -2.29 -12.32
CA GLY A 201 -17.52 -2.18 -11.99
C GLY A 201 -17.85 -1.47 -10.68
N SER A 202 -19.10 -1.65 -10.24
CA SER A 202 -19.61 -1.07 -8.99
C SER A 202 -18.94 -1.66 -7.75
N PRO A 203 -18.76 -0.88 -6.65
CA PRO A 203 -18.39 -1.40 -5.33
C PRO A 203 -19.31 -2.50 -4.77
N ALA A 204 -20.50 -2.71 -5.35
CA ALA A 204 -21.43 -3.75 -4.95
C ALA A 204 -20.95 -5.19 -5.23
N SER A 205 -19.98 -5.40 -6.14
CA SER A 205 -19.40 -6.72 -6.43
C SER A 205 -18.30 -7.07 -5.42
N LEU A 206 -18.68 -7.79 -4.37
CA LEU A 206 -17.82 -8.12 -3.21
C LEU A 206 -16.54 -8.91 -3.58
N GLY A 207 -16.56 -9.72 -4.65
CA GLY A 207 -15.41 -10.50 -5.11
C GLY A 207 -14.47 -9.76 -6.07
N SER A 208 -14.80 -8.54 -6.49
CA SER A 208 -14.06 -7.82 -7.55
C SER A 208 -12.92 -6.92 -7.04
N GLY A 209 -12.93 -6.55 -5.75
CA GLY A 209 -11.96 -5.64 -5.13
C GLY A 209 -10.87 -6.33 -4.30
N LEU A 210 -9.80 -5.62 -3.97
CA LEU A 210 -8.76 -6.14 -3.07
C LEU A 210 -9.13 -5.92 -1.58
N PRO A 211 -8.81 -6.87 -0.68
CA PRO A 211 -8.05 -8.11 -0.91
C PRO A 211 -8.85 -9.31 -1.47
N GLU A 212 -10.18 -9.26 -1.50
CA GLU A 212 -11.07 -10.40 -1.83
C GLU A 212 -10.81 -11.02 -3.21
N ALA A 213 -10.47 -10.21 -4.22
CA ALA A 213 -10.16 -10.63 -5.59
C ALA A 213 -8.80 -11.34 -5.71
N PHE A 214 -7.89 -11.21 -4.73
CA PHE A 214 -6.53 -11.71 -4.85
C PHE A 214 -6.40 -13.23 -5.13
N PRO A 215 -7.17 -14.15 -4.52
CA PRO A 215 -7.08 -15.57 -4.81
C PRO A 215 -7.34 -15.88 -6.29
N ALA A 216 -8.37 -15.25 -6.88
CA ALA A 216 -8.74 -15.44 -8.28
C ALA A 216 -7.78 -14.71 -9.24
N LEU A 217 -7.36 -13.47 -8.93
CA LEU A 217 -6.29 -12.79 -9.68
C LEU A 217 -4.97 -13.58 -9.68
N ARG A 218 -4.62 -14.19 -8.54
CA ARG A 218 -3.46 -15.08 -8.42
C ARG A 218 -3.62 -16.35 -9.25
N ALA A 219 -4.79 -16.98 -9.25
CA ALA A 219 -5.09 -18.13 -10.11
C ALA A 219 -4.96 -17.77 -11.59
N ALA A 220 -5.61 -16.69 -12.02
CA ALA A 220 -5.54 -16.14 -13.38
C ALA A 220 -4.10 -15.87 -13.85
N ALA A 221 -3.27 -15.30 -12.97
CA ALA A 221 -1.86 -15.03 -13.23
C ALA A 221 -1.00 -16.31 -13.28
N LEU A 222 -1.27 -17.28 -12.39
CA LEU A 222 -0.51 -18.54 -12.30
C LEU A 222 -0.93 -19.61 -13.33
N ALA A 223 -2.10 -19.48 -13.94
CA ALA A 223 -2.51 -20.24 -15.13
C ALA A 223 -1.58 -19.99 -16.35
N GLY A 224 -0.72 -18.97 -16.28
CA GLY A 224 0.30 -18.66 -17.26
C GLY A 224 -0.24 -18.18 -18.62
N PRO A 225 -1.19 -17.23 -18.66
CA PRO A 225 -1.65 -16.69 -19.94
C PRO A 225 -0.53 -15.91 -20.63
N ARG A 226 -0.54 -15.89 -21.97
CA ARG A 226 0.44 -15.11 -22.75
C ARG A 226 0.23 -13.60 -22.61
N ARG A 227 -0.99 -13.19 -22.28
CA ARG A 227 -1.41 -11.79 -22.08
C ARG A 227 -2.32 -11.72 -20.85
N LEU A 228 -2.07 -10.79 -19.93
CA LEU A 228 -2.88 -10.58 -18.73
C LEU A 228 -3.25 -9.10 -18.63
N PHE A 229 -4.52 -8.80 -18.84
CA PHE A 229 -5.06 -7.45 -18.85
C PHE A 229 -6.00 -7.27 -17.66
N VAL A 230 -5.72 -6.32 -16.79
CA VAL A 230 -6.56 -5.95 -15.65
C VAL A 230 -7.20 -4.59 -15.93
N VAL A 231 -8.48 -4.42 -15.65
CA VAL A 231 -9.22 -3.20 -15.99
C VAL A 231 -9.73 -2.52 -14.73
N THR A 232 -9.50 -1.22 -14.63
CA THR A 232 -10.00 -0.38 -13.52
C THR A 232 -10.98 0.68 -14.02
N GLY A 233 -11.87 1.10 -13.13
CA GLY A 233 -12.94 2.06 -13.37
C GLY A 233 -12.70 3.40 -12.67
N LEU A 234 -11.43 3.83 -12.53
CA LEU A 234 -11.04 5.02 -11.76
C LEU A 234 -11.15 6.33 -12.57
N GLY A 235 -11.99 6.35 -13.62
CA GLY A 235 -12.25 7.55 -14.43
C GLY A 235 -11.40 7.66 -15.71
N GLY A 236 -10.42 6.78 -15.90
CA GLY A 236 -9.45 6.87 -16.99
C GLY A 236 -8.24 7.77 -16.69
N ASP A 237 -8.18 8.34 -15.49
CA ASP A 237 -7.05 9.13 -14.97
C ASP A 237 -6.30 8.48 -13.80
N LEU A 238 -6.52 7.18 -13.59
CA LEU A 238 -5.87 6.37 -12.56
C LEU A 238 -6.21 6.84 -11.13
N GLY A 239 -7.42 7.34 -10.93
CA GLY A 239 -7.97 7.72 -9.63
C GLY A 239 -7.46 9.05 -9.09
N ARG A 240 -6.94 9.92 -9.97
CA ARG A 240 -6.27 11.17 -9.59
C ARG A 240 -7.13 12.42 -9.77
N GLY A 241 -8.21 12.33 -10.56
CA GLY A 241 -9.12 13.45 -10.82
C GLY A 241 -10.21 13.71 -9.77
N GLY A 242 -10.32 12.89 -8.72
CA GLY A 242 -11.29 13.06 -7.63
C GLY A 242 -12.74 12.64 -7.94
N ASP A 243 -13.08 12.38 -9.22
CA ASP A 243 -14.40 11.88 -9.66
C ASP A 243 -14.69 10.40 -9.29
N ALA A 244 -13.75 9.73 -8.62
CA ALA A 244 -13.91 8.36 -8.09
C ALA A 244 -14.84 8.36 -6.87
N ALA A 245 -16.14 8.51 -7.14
CA ALA A 245 -17.19 8.31 -6.16
C ALA A 245 -17.21 6.85 -5.69
N GLU A 246 -17.10 6.67 -4.37
CA GLU A 246 -17.00 5.39 -3.65
C GLU A 246 -15.67 4.63 -3.82
N LEU A 247 -15.41 3.67 -2.92
CA LEU A 247 -14.19 2.84 -2.93
C LEU A 247 -14.37 1.79 -4.04
N ALA A 248 -14.02 2.17 -5.27
CA ALA A 248 -14.09 1.26 -6.40
C ALA A 248 -13.23 0.00 -6.16
N PRO A 249 -13.65 -1.19 -6.63
CA PRO A 249 -12.87 -2.43 -6.53
C PRO A 249 -11.49 -2.34 -7.22
N SER A 250 -11.29 -1.29 -8.02
CA SER A 250 -10.05 -0.92 -8.69
C SER A 250 -8.85 -0.57 -7.79
N VAL A 251 -9.07 -0.19 -6.52
CA VAL A 251 -8.03 0.45 -5.70
C VAL A 251 -6.88 -0.52 -5.36
N GLY A 252 -5.63 -0.08 -5.62
CA GLY A 252 -4.41 -0.87 -5.41
C GLY A 252 -4.02 -1.81 -6.58
N LEU A 253 -4.84 -1.94 -7.62
CA LEU A 253 -4.54 -2.87 -8.71
C LEU A 253 -3.37 -2.42 -9.59
N ALA A 254 -3.00 -1.14 -9.65
CA ALA A 254 -1.83 -0.71 -10.41
C ALA A 254 -0.52 -1.12 -9.72
N GLY A 255 -0.45 -1.04 -8.39
CA GLY A 255 0.68 -1.57 -7.61
C GLY A 255 0.82 -3.10 -7.75
N LEU A 256 -0.31 -3.82 -7.70
CA LEU A 256 -0.38 -5.26 -7.96
C LEU A 256 0.16 -5.61 -9.35
N VAL A 257 -0.36 -4.95 -10.39
CA VAL A 257 -0.05 -5.24 -11.80
C VAL A 257 1.38 -4.88 -12.18
N ARG A 258 1.92 -3.76 -11.67
CA ARG A 258 3.36 -3.46 -11.82
C ARG A 258 4.23 -4.58 -11.25
N THR A 259 3.85 -5.16 -10.11
CA THR A 259 4.57 -6.29 -9.52
C THR A 259 4.42 -7.58 -10.33
N LEU A 260 3.22 -7.87 -10.85
CA LEU A 260 3.03 -9.00 -11.77
C LEU A 260 3.92 -8.91 -13.01
N ALA A 261 4.11 -7.72 -13.58
CA ALA A 261 5.00 -7.51 -14.73
C ALA A 261 6.50 -7.77 -14.43
N HIS A 262 6.92 -7.69 -13.16
CA HIS A 262 8.26 -8.09 -12.71
C HIS A 262 8.37 -9.60 -12.43
N GLU A 263 7.29 -10.26 -12.04
CA GLU A 263 7.27 -11.70 -11.70
C GLU A 263 6.92 -12.61 -12.89
N LEU A 264 6.26 -12.08 -13.92
CA LEU A 264 5.82 -12.80 -15.11
C LEU A 264 6.47 -12.19 -16.38
N PRO A 265 7.81 -12.27 -16.53
CA PRO A 265 8.53 -11.55 -17.58
C PRO A 265 8.18 -11.97 -19.01
N ASP A 266 7.59 -13.16 -19.18
CA ASP A 266 7.17 -13.76 -20.46
C ASP A 266 5.69 -13.52 -20.80
N THR A 267 4.91 -12.94 -19.87
CA THR A 267 3.51 -12.55 -20.08
C THR A 267 3.42 -11.04 -20.39
N GLN A 268 2.63 -10.67 -21.40
CA GLN A 268 2.24 -9.27 -21.60
C GLN A 268 1.24 -8.84 -20.52
N VAL A 269 1.73 -8.32 -19.40
CA VAL A 269 0.89 -7.81 -18.31
C VAL A 269 0.59 -6.32 -18.50
N ARG A 270 -0.68 -5.91 -18.45
CA ARG A 270 -1.09 -4.49 -18.47
C ARG A 270 -2.31 -4.21 -17.59
N LEU A 271 -2.35 -3.04 -16.98
CA LEU A 271 -3.54 -2.42 -16.42
C LEU A 271 -4.04 -1.33 -17.37
N VAL A 272 -5.34 -1.33 -17.65
CA VAL A 272 -6.04 -0.32 -18.43
C VAL A 272 -7.12 0.32 -17.58
N ASP A 273 -6.92 1.57 -17.19
CA ASP A 273 -7.93 2.35 -16.48
C ASP A 273 -8.88 3.04 -17.45
N VAL A 274 -10.18 2.96 -17.17
CA VAL A 274 -11.24 3.49 -18.03
C VAL A 274 -12.26 4.28 -17.22
N HIS A 275 -12.98 5.15 -17.91
CA HIS A 275 -14.11 5.84 -17.32
C HIS A 275 -15.32 4.87 -17.24
N PRO A 276 -15.86 4.52 -16.06
CA PRO A 276 -16.86 3.45 -15.92
C PRO A 276 -18.20 3.79 -16.58
N LYS A 277 -18.52 5.09 -16.75
CA LYS A 277 -19.71 5.54 -17.50
C LYS A 277 -19.54 5.50 -19.04
N ALA A 278 -18.39 5.07 -19.56
CA ALA A 278 -18.22 4.90 -21.01
C ALA A 278 -18.96 3.65 -21.51
N ALA A 279 -19.42 3.66 -22.76
CA ALA A 279 -20.15 2.52 -23.32
C ALA A 279 -19.30 1.23 -23.26
N PRO A 280 -19.83 0.08 -22.80
CA PRO A 280 -19.04 -1.15 -22.62
C PRO A 280 -18.31 -1.61 -23.88
N ARG A 281 -18.96 -1.46 -25.05
CA ARG A 281 -18.35 -1.70 -26.37
C ARG A 281 -17.13 -0.81 -26.66
N ARG A 282 -17.20 0.48 -26.31
CA ARG A 282 -16.09 1.45 -26.46
C ARG A 282 -14.90 1.09 -25.57
N ILE A 283 -15.17 0.55 -24.37
CA ILE A 283 -14.14 0.02 -23.46
C ILE A 283 -13.51 -1.22 -24.07
N ALA A 284 -14.32 -2.21 -24.48
CA ALA A 284 -13.83 -3.46 -25.05
C ALA A 284 -12.95 -3.27 -26.31
N GLU A 285 -13.33 -2.34 -27.20
CA GLU A 285 -12.51 -1.96 -28.36
C GLU A 285 -11.13 -1.39 -27.97
N ARG A 286 -11.05 -0.62 -26.87
CA ARG A 286 -9.77 -0.09 -26.34
C ARG A 286 -8.92 -1.20 -25.75
N LEU A 287 -9.52 -2.13 -25.00
CA LEU A 287 -8.80 -3.27 -24.41
C LEU A 287 -8.13 -4.13 -25.50
N LEU A 288 -8.82 -4.37 -26.61
CA LEU A 288 -8.24 -5.07 -27.75
C LEU A 288 -7.18 -4.23 -28.48
N ALA A 289 -7.40 -2.92 -28.64
CA ALA A 289 -6.40 -2.05 -29.27
C ALA A 289 -5.10 -1.94 -28.45
N GLU A 290 -5.20 -1.90 -27.12
CA GLU A 290 -4.07 -2.01 -26.19
C GLU A 290 -3.34 -3.35 -26.32
N MET A 291 -4.08 -4.45 -26.44
CA MET A 291 -3.51 -5.79 -26.63
C MET A 291 -2.55 -5.86 -27.84
N PHE A 292 -2.86 -5.13 -28.92
CA PHE A 292 -2.03 -5.05 -30.13
C PHE A 292 -0.86 -4.03 -30.06
N ASP A 293 -0.68 -3.36 -28.92
CA ASP A 293 0.46 -2.48 -28.63
C ASP A 293 1.30 -3.06 -27.47
N PRO A 294 2.21 -4.02 -27.75
CA PRO A 294 3.05 -4.63 -26.71
C PRO A 294 4.16 -3.70 -26.18
N ALA A 295 4.44 -2.58 -26.84
CA ALA A 295 5.48 -1.63 -26.45
C ALA A 295 5.00 -0.62 -25.39
N ALA A 296 3.68 -0.43 -25.25
CA ALA A 296 3.11 0.51 -24.30
C ALA A 296 3.32 0.12 -22.82
N PRO A 297 3.30 1.12 -21.90
CA PRO A 297 3.52 0.91 -20.47
C PRO A 297 2.61 -0.14 -19.82
N VAL A 298 3.06 -0.62 -18.65
CA VAL A 298 2.30 -1.58 -17.82
C VAL A 298 1.01 -0.98 -17.26
N VAL A 299 0.92 0.35 -17.12
CA VAL A 299 -0.25 1.07 -16.59
C VAL A 299 -0.64 2.16 -17.57
N VAL A 300 -1.87 2.12 -18.08
CA VAL A 300 -2.39 3.09 -19.07
C VAL A 300 -3.78 3.56 -18.64
N GLY A 301 -4.04 4.86 -18.70
CA GLY A 301 -5.37 5.45 -18.52
C GLY A 301 -6.00 5.89 -19.84
N HIS A 302 -7.31 5.72 -19.98
CA HIS A 302 -8.11 6.16 -21.14
C HIS A 302 -9.23 7.13 -20.70
N ARG A 303 -8.86 8.40 -20.52
CA ARG A 303 -9.81 9.49 -20.23
C ARG A 303 -10.34 10.08 -21.54
N GLU A 304 -11.65 9.96 -21.77
CA GLU A 304 -12.28 10.35 -23.04
C GLU A 304 -11.55 9.75 -24.26
N ASN A 305 -10.91 10.55 -25.12
CA ASN A 305 -10.10 10.08 -26.24
C ASN A 305 -8.58 10.26 -26.02
N ILE A 306 -8.16 10.61 -24.81
CA ILE A 306 -6.76 10.79 -24.43
C ILE A 306 -6.27 9.53 -23.72
N ARG A 307 -5.17 8.98 -24.24
CA ARG A 307 -4.44 7.86 -23.65
C ARG A 307 -3.29 8.43 -22.83
N ILE A 308 -3.12 8.02 -21.58
CA ILE A 308 -2.08 8.54 -20.67
C ILE A 308 -1.33 7.44 -19.94
N THR A 309 -0.13 7.75 -19.45
CA THR A 309 0.64 6.96 -18.47
C THR A 309 1.12 7.87 -17.36
N PRO A 310 1.27 7.39 -16.11
CA PRO A 310 1.95 8.14 -15.07
C PRO A 310 3.46 8.19 -15.38
N GLU A 311 4.08 9.34 -15.11
CA GLU A 311 5.53 9.56 -15.23
C GLU A 311 6.05 10.32 -14.00
N LEU A 312 7.27 10.00 -13.55
CA LEU A 312 7.91 10.71 -12.45
C LEU A 312 8.68 11.92 -12.98
N ARG A 313 8.37 13.10 -12.44
CA ARG A 313 9.16 14.31 -12.65
C ARG A 313 9.89 14.67 -11.37
N ALA A 314 11.21 14.89 -11.45
CA ALA A 314 11.99 15.43 -10.34
C ALA A 314 11.55 16.87 -10.04
N VAL A 315 11.28 17.17 -8.76
CA VAL A 315 10.82 18.49 -8.32
C VAL A 315 11.44 18.82 -6.97
N GLU A 316 12.33 19.79 -6.96
CA GLU A 316 12.85 20.38 -5.73
C GLU A 316 11.75 21.16 -5.01
N LEU A 317 11.71 21.06 -3.67
CA LEU A 317 10.95 21.99 -2.84
C LEU A 317 11.61 23.36 -2.91
N ALA A 318 10.83 24.43 -2.76
CA ALA A 318 11.43 25.76 -2.65
C ALA A 318 12.41 25.80 -1.46
N PRO A 319 13.61 26.40 -1.60
CA PRO A 319 14.54 26.54 -0.48
C PRO A 319 13.87 27.37 0.61
N ASP A 320 13.64 26.74 1.77
CA ASP A 320 12.77 27.15 2.90
C ASP A 320 12.04 28.49 2.69
N GLY A 321 10.80 28.39 2.19
CA GLY A 321 9.88 29.53 2.12
C GLY A 321 9.80 30.24 3.46
N ARG A 322 9.95 31.57 3.46
CA ARG A 322 10.03 32.41 4.66
C ARG A 322 8.71 32.46 5.43
N GLY A 323 8.43 31.42 6.21
CA GLY A 323 7.35 31.35 7.19
C GLY A 323 7.92 30.97 8.56
N THR A 324 7.52 31.71 9.60
CA THR A 324 7.85 31.39 11.01
C THR A 324 6.84 30.41 11.63
N GLU A 325 5.98 29.82 10.82
CA GLU A 325 4.90 28.92 11.22
C GLU A 325 5.36 27.46 11.10
N GLY A 326 4.82 26.59 11.96
CA GLY A 326 5.20 25.17 11.97
C GLY A 326 4.70 24.42 10.72
N PRO A 327 5.04 23.11 10.60
CA PRO A 327 4.54 22.26 9.52
C PRO A 327 3.01 22.36 9.40
N ALA A 328 2.51 22.76 8.23
CA ALA A 328 1.10 23.04 7.96
C ALA A 328 0.39 23.95 8.99
N GLY A 329 1.11 24.90 9.59
CA GLY A 329 0.57 25.83 10.61
C GLY A 329 0.48 25.24 12.03
N LEU A 330 1.03 24.05 12.27
CA LEU A 330 1.02 23.39 13.58
C LEU A 330 1.83 24.17 14.63
N ASP A 331 1.26 24.35 15.82
CA ASP A 331 1.89 25.00 16.98
C ASP A 331 1.81 24.13 18.25
N ALA A 332 2.24 24.68 19.39
CA ALA A 332 2.25 23.98 20.69
C ALA A 332 0.85 23.61 21.22
N SER A 333 -0.20 24.26 20.72
CA SER A 333 -1.60 23.99 21.06
C SER A 333 -2.24 22.94 20.15
N GLY A 334 -1.55 22.55 19.06
CA GLY A 334 -2.02 21.56 18.11
C GLY A 334 -1.90 20.12 18.62
N VAL A 335 -2.67 19.23 18.01
CA VAL A 335 -2.71 17.80 18.33
C VAL A 335 -2.44 16.99 17.07
N VAL A 336 -1.52 16.04 17.17
CA VAL A 336 -1.21 15.11 16.07
C VAL A 336 -1.48 13.66 16.46
N LEU A 337 -2.08 12.89 15.57
CA LEU A 337 -2.29 11.45 15.71
C LEU A 337 -1.45 10.66 14.70
N LEU A 338 -0.70 9.67 15.17
CA LEU A 338 0.14 8.84 14.30
C LEU A 338 -0.14 7.35 14.49
N THR A 339 -0.41 6.64 13.40
CA THR A 339 -0.57 5.18 13.38
C THR A 339 0.74 4.49 12.94
N GLY A 340 0.95 3.26 13.41
CA GLY A 340 2.19 2.50 13.21
C GLY A 340 3.00 2.31 14.50
N GLY A 341 2.50 2.84 15.62
CA GLY A 341 3.06 2.68 16.95
C GLY A 341 4.25 3.59 17.27
N ALA A 342 4.77 3.41 18.48
CA ALA A 342 5.90 4.17 19.03
C ALA A 342 7.24 3.51 18.66
N ARG A 343 7.42 3.17 17.37
CA ARG A 343 8.61 2.50 16.83
C ARG A 343 8.93 3.00 15.42
N GLY A 344 10.18 2.82 14.97
CA GLY A 344 10.60 3.10 13.60
C GLY A 344 10.37 4.54 13.12
N ILE A 345 10.11 4.71 11.83
CA ILE A 345 9.98 6.04 11.18
C ILE A 345 8.81 6.85 11.74
N THR A 346 7.65 6.23 11.97
CA THR A 346 6.47 6.90 12.57
C THR A 346 6.83 7.58 13.90
N ALA A 347 7.56 6.89 14.78
CA ALA A 347 8.02 7.45 16.04
C ALA A 347 9.00 8.61 15.88
N ARG A 348 9.90 8.56 14.88
CA ARG A 348 10.79 9.68 14.55
C ARG A 348 10.00 10.88 14.07
N THR A 349 9.01 10.68 13.20
CA THR A 349 8.11 11.74 12.75
C THR A 349 7.33 12.36 13.90
N ALA A 350 6.78 11.56 14.81
CA ALA A 350 6.14 12.06 16.03
C ALA A 350 7.08 12.93 16.87
N LEU A 351 8.31 12.45 17.13
CA LEU A 351 9.30 13.16 17.92
C LEU A 351 9.81 14.43 17.24
N ALA A 352 9.93 14.43 15.91
CA ALA A 352 10.33 15.60 15.15
C ALA A 352 9.22 16.67 15.10
N LEU A 353 7.95 16.27 14.95
CA LEU A 353 6.80 17.17 15.06
C LEU A 353 6.72 17.81 16.46
N ALA A 354 6.83 16.99 17.51
CA ALA A 354 6.86 17.46 18.89
C ALA A 354 8.03 18.45 19.13
N ARG A 355 9.26 18.10 18.76
CA ARG A 355 10.43 18.99 18.90
C ARG A 355 10.33 20.28 18.09
N ALA A 356 9.64 20.26 16.94
CA ALA A 356 9.50 21.43 16.08
C ALA A 356 8.39 22.40 16.53
N THR A 357 7.42 21.94 17.33
CA THR A 357 6.18 22.71 17.60
C THR A 357 5.74 22.72 19.07
N GLY A 358 6.07 21.70 19.87
CA GLY A 358 5.52 21.46 21.20
C GLY A 358 4.13 20.80 21.22
N CYS A 359 3.60 20.37 20.07
CA CYS A 359 2.25 19.80 19.94
C CYS A 359 2.00 18.57 20.84
N ALA A 360 0.73 18.28 21.11
CA ALA A 360 0.31 17.03 21.76
C ALA A 360 0.38 15.85 20.78
N VAL A 361 0.78 14.67 21.26
CA VAL A 361 1.02 13.48 20.43
C VAL A 361 0.19 12.29 20.88
N GLU A 362 -0.64 11.77 19.97
CA GLU A 362 -1.47 10.59 20.14
C GLU A 362 -0.92 9.45 19.25
N LEU A 363 -0.37 8.39 19.84
CA LEU A 363 0.22 7.27 19.10
C LEU A 363 -0.71 6.05 19.10
N VAL A 364 -0.90 5.42 17.94
CA VAL A 364 -1.74 4.23 17.78
C VAL A 364 -0.91 3.04 17.29
N GLY A 365 -0.90 1.94 18.04
CA GLY A 365 -0.20 0.72 17.64
C GLY A 365 -0.67 -0.53 18.40
N ARG A 366 -0.34 -1.71 17.85
CA ARG A 366 -0.84 -3.01 18.34
C ARG A 366 -0.16 -3.55 19.59
N THR A 367 1.03 -3.05 19.93
CA THR A 367 1.79 -3.56 21.08
C THR A 367 1.20 -2.93 22.35
N PRO A 368 0.81 -3.71 23.37
CA PRO A 368 0.38 -3.13 24.65
C PRO A 368 1.46 -2.20 25.23
N ILE A 369 1.03 -1.19 26.00
CA ILE A 369 1.98 -0.38 26.76
C ILE A 369 2.75 -1.31 27.70
N PRO A 370 4.09 -1.24 27.76
CA PRO A 370 4.87 -2.12 28.62
C PRO A 370 4.67 -1.77 30.10
N ASP A 371 3.85 -2.54 30.80
CA ASP A 371 3.58 -2.36 32.23
C ASP A 371 4.70 -2.96 33.12
N GLY A 372 4.95 -2.33 34.27
CA GLY A 372 5.93 -2.79 35.26
C GLY A 372 7.41 -2.63 34.85
N PRO A 373 8.36 -3.01 35.73
CA PRO A 373 9.79 -3.07 35.40
C PRO A 373 10.09 -4.23 34.43
N GLU A 374 11.20 -4.12 33.68
CA GLU A 374 11.67 -5.24 32.86
C GLU A 374 12.20 -6.40 33.73
N ASP A 375 12.12 -7.63 33.22
CA ASP A 375 12.65 -8.83 33.86
C ASP A 375 14.15 -8.65 34.21
N PRO A 376 14.55 -8.81 35.49
CA PRO A 376 15.95 -8.74 35.89
C PRO A 376 16.89 -9.69 35.13
N ALA A 377 16.37 -10.80 34.60
CA ALA A 377 17.15 -11.72 33.77
C ALA A 377 17.50 -11.15 32.39
N THR A 378 16.68 -10.23 31.84
CA THR A 378 16.89 -9.67 30.49
C THR A 378 17.40 -8.24 30.48
N VAL A 379 17.19 -7.47 31.56
CA VAL A 379 17.51 -6.03 31.61
C VAL A 379 18.98 -5.70 31.26
N ALA A 380 19.93 -6.55 31.66
CA ALA A 380 21.37 -6.38 31.37
C ALA A 380 21.75 -6.79 29.92
N ALA A 381 20.89 -7.52 29.22
CA ALA A 381 21.14 -8.01 27.87
C ALA A 381 20.68 -6.98 26.84
N LEU A 382 21.61 -6.15 26.34
CA LEU A 382 21.29 -4.99 25.50
C LEU A 382 20.98 -5.32 24.02
N ASP A 383 21.47 -6.46 23.52
CA ASP A 383 21.34 -6.88 22.12
C ASP A 383 20.64 -8.25 21.97
N ALA A 384 20.27 -8.60 20.74
CA ALA A 384 19.60 -9.88 20.46
C ALA A 384 20.46 -11.13 20.82
N PRO A 385 21.77 -11.18 20.55
CA PRO A 385 22.65 -12.28 21.03
C PRO A 385 22.70 -12.44 22.56
N ALA A 386 22.72 -11.35 23.32
CA ALA A 386 22.68 -11.37 24.79
C ALA A 386 21.30 -11.80 25.29
N LEU A 387 20.21 -11.28 24.71
CA LEU A 387 18.85 -11.68 25.07
C LEU A 387 18.61 -13.16 24.77
N ARG A 388 19.16 -13.68 23.66
CA ARG A 388 19.11 -15.11 23.33
C ARG A 388 19.78 -15.97 24.40
N ARG A 389 20.94 -15.56 24.91
CA ARG A 389 21.64 -16.27 26.01
C ARG A 389 20.82 -16.24 27.31
N ALA A 390 20.38 -15.06 27.74
CA ALA A 390 19.55 -14.88 28.94
C ALA A 390 18.24 -15.69 28.89
N LEU A 391 17.57 -15.75 27.73
CA LEU A 391 16.35 -16.54 27.53
C LEU A 391 16.60 -18.05 27.55
N ILE A 392 17.76 -18.51 27.08
CA ILE A 392 18.16 -19.93 27.20
C ILE A 392 18.50 -20.28 28.66
N GLU A 393 19.17 -19.38 29.37
CA GLU A 393 19.53 -19.54 30.80
C GLU A 393 18.30 -19.58 31.72
N THR A 394 17.28 -18.78 31.42
CA THR A 394 15.94 -18.85 32.07
C THR A 394 15.10 -20.06 31.62
N GLY A 395 15.65 -20.93 30.77
CA GLY A 395 15.06 -22.23 30.44
C GLY A 395 14.16 -22.26 29.20
N VAL A 396 14.05 -21.17 28.42
CA VAL A 396 13.32 -21.18 27.15
C VAL A 396 14.10 -22.01 26.12
N ARG A 397 13.51 -23.11 25.63
CA ARG A 397 14.19 -24.07 24.73
C ARG A 397 13.79 -23.99 23.26
N ARG A 398 12.66 -23.38 22.92
CA ARG A 398 12.11 -23.37 21.55
C ARG A 398 12.65 -22.15 20.76
N PRO A 399 13.40 -22.31 19.66
CA PRO A 399 14.00 -21.18 18.94
C PRO A 399 12.99 -20.11 18.52
N ALA A 400 11.86 -20.50 17.93
CA ALA A 400 10.81 -19.56 17.53
C ALA A 400 10.18 -18.78 18.71
N GLU A 401 10.17 -19.38 19.91
CA GLU A 401 9.71 -18.70 21.13
C GLU A 401 10.76 -17.71 21.64
N ILE A 402 12.04 -18.08 21.59
CA ILE A 402 13.15 -17.19 21.94
C ILE A 402 13.16 -15.96 21.04
N GLU A 403 13.12 -16.12 19.72
CA GLU A 403 13.06 -14.98 18.78
C GLU A 403 11.82 -14.10 19.00
N LYS A 404 10.65 -14.70 19.28
CA LYS A 404 9.43 -13.96 19.62
C LYS A 404 9.59 -13.15 20.91
N ARG A 405 10.23 -13.70 21.95
CA ARG A 405 10.52 -13.00 23.21
C ARG A 405 11.56 -11.88 23.02
N ILE A 406 12.64 -12.12 22.27
CA ILE A 406 13.63 -11.09 21.89
C ILE A 406 12.94 -9.93 21.18
N GLY A 407 12.16 -10.22 20.13
CA GLY A 407 11.44 -9.22 19.35
C GLY A 407 10.47 -8.41 20.21
N ARG A 408 9.78 -9.06 21.16
CA ARG A 408 8.93 -8.39 22.15
C ARG A 408 9.73 -7.45 23.05
N ILE A 409 10.76 -7.93 23.75
CA ILE A 409 11.55 -7.13 24.71
C ILE A 409 12.17 -5.91 24.00
N LEU A 410 12.75 -6.10 22.81
CA LEU A 410 13.33 -5.00 22.04
C LEU A 410 12.27 -3.98 21.58
N ALA A 411 11.07 -4.43 21.20
CA ALA A 411 9.96 -3.54 20.86
C ALA A 411 9.44 -2.76 22.08
N GLU A 412 9.30 -3.42 23.23
CA GLU A 412 8.86 -2.78 24.49
C GLU A 412 9.87 -1.72 24.95
N ARG A 413 11.18 -2.01 24.88
CA ARG A 413 12.25 -1.02 25.16
C ARG A 413 12.20 0.17 24.21
N GLU A 414 12.03 -0.06 22.90
CA GLU A 414 11.90 1.00 21.89
C GLU A 414 10.69 1.90 22.19
N ILE A 415 9.54 1.31 22.52
CA ILE A 415 8.32 2.02 22.91
C ILE A 415 8.56 2.86 24.18
N ARG A 416 9.15 2.29 25.24
CA ARG A 416 9.48 3.05 26.48
C ARG A 416 10.40 4.24 26.18
N ALA A 417 11.44 4.04 25.38
CA ALA A 417 12.38 5.10 25.01
C ALA A 417 11.71 6.20 24.18
N THR A 418 10.85 5.85 23.22
CA THR A 418 10.07 6.81 22.42
C THR A 418 9.09 7.60 23.29
N LEU A 419 8.34 6.95 24.18
CA LEU A 419 7.38 7.63 25.07
C LEU A 419 8.09 8.58 26.05
N ALA A 420 9.25 8.18 26.60
CA ALA A 420 10.06 9.07 27.42
C ALA A 420 10.59 10.28 26.63
N ALA A 421 11.17 10.06 25.44
CA ALA A 421 11.67 11.15 24.60
C ALA A 421 10.58 12.12 24.11
N LEU A 422 9.35 11.63 23.93
CA LEU A 422 8.18 12.46 23.63
C LEU A 422 7.70 13.23 24.88
N GLY A 423 7.76 12.64 26.07
CA GLY A 423 7.38 13.30 27.33
C GLY A 423 8.20 14.57 27.64
N GLU A 424 9.44 14.63 27.14
CA GLU A 424 10.33 15.81 27.25
C GLU A 424 10.10 16.86 26.15
N ALA A 425 9.32 16.55 25.09
CA ALA A 425 9.24 17.37 23.87
C ALA A 425 7.81 17.77 23.44
N ALA A 426 6.80 17.01 23.83
CA ALA A 426 5.39 17.24 23.50
C ALA A 426 4.63 17.82 24.71
N SER A 427 3.63 18.66 24.47
CA SER A 427 2.77 19.19 25.55
C SER A 427 1.96 18.09 26.26
N SER A 428 1.66 16.99 25.58
CA SER A 428 1.19 15.74 26.17
C SER A 428 1.44 14.55 25.24
N VAL A 429 1.49 13.34 25.80
CA VAL A 429 1.70 12.09 25.06
C VAL A 429 0.69 11.04 25.52
N ARG A 430 0.03 10.37 24.59
CA ARG A 430 -0.82 9.21 24.86
C ARG A 430 -0.56 8.11 23.85
N TYR A 431 -0.56 6.86 24.33
CA TYR A 431 -0.46 5.67 23.49
C TYR A 431 -1.75 4.87 23.56
N HIS A 432 -2.24 4.43 22.41
CA HIS A 432 -3.44 3.63 22.23
C HIS A 432 -3.06 2.25 21.69
N ALA A 433 -3.28 1.21 22.51
CA ALA A 433 -3.02 -0.18 22.16
C ALA A 433 -4.17 -0.74 21.30
N VAL A 434 -4.17 -0.42 20.00
CA VAL A 434 -5.26 -0.69 19.05
C VAL A 434 -4.71 -1.33 17.76
N ASP A 435 -5.42 -2.32 17.22
CA ASP A 435 -5.20 -2.80 15.86
C ASP A 435 -5.90 -1.88 14.87
N VAL A 436 -5.14 -1.25 13.97
CA VAL A 436 -5.65 -0.33 12.96
C VAL A 436 -6.63 -0.99 11.98
N ARG A 437 -6.66 -2.33 11.93
CA ARG A 437 -7.65 -3.09 11.15
C ARG A 437 -9.05 -3.10 11.79
N ASP A 438 -9.15 -2.76 13.08
CA ASP A 438 -10.44 -2.53 13.74
C ASP A 438 -10.84 -1.05 13.53
N GLY A 439 -11.60 -0.82 12.46
CA GLY A 439 -12.06 0.52 12.09
C GLY A 439 -12.94 1.18 13.16
N ALA A 440 -13.68 0.40 13.95
CA ALA A 440 -14.49 0.93 15.04
C ALA A 440 -13.61 1.40 16.21
N ALA A 441 -12.55 0.66 16.54
CA ALA A 441 -11.57 1.08 17.53
C ALA A 441 -10.76 2.31 17.07
N VAL A 442 -10.38 2.39 15.78
CA VAL A 442 -9.74 3.59 15.21
C VAL A 442 -10.65 4.80 15.30
N ALA A 443 -11.93 4.68 14.90
CA ALA A 443 -12.90 5.76 15.01
C ALA A 443 -13.14 6.19 16.47
N ALA A 444 -13.15 5.25 17.41
CA ALA A 444 -13.27 5.54 18.85
C ALA A 444 -12.07 6.34 19.38
N VAL A 445 -10.84 6.02 18.96
CA VAL A 445 -9.64 6.80 19.32
C VAL A 445 -9.74 8.24 18.77
N VAL A 446 -10.12 8.42 17.50
CA VAL A 446 -10.28 9.75 16.89
C VAL A 446 -11.37 10.55 17.61
N ALA A 447 -12.49 9.92 17.97
CA ALA A 447 -13.56 10.55 18.73
C ALA A 447 -13.12 10.97 20.15
N ASP A 448 -12.34 10.14 20.85
CA ASP A 448 -11.75 10.45 22.16
C ASP A 448 -10.76 11.62 22.08
N VAL A 449 -9.91 11.67 21.05
CA VAL A 449 -9.00 12.81 20.79
C VAL A 449 -9.78 14.10 20.62
N TYR A 450 -10.80 14.10 19.76
CA TYR A 450 -11.69 15.26 19.59
C TYR A 450 -12.47 15.64 20.86
N ALA A 451 -12.85 14.67 21.70
CA ALA A 451 -13.57 14.92 22.94
C ALA A 451 -12.68 15.55 24.03
N ARG A 452 -11.41 15.13 24.12
CA ARG A 452 -10.44 15.63 25.10
C ARG A 452 -9.83 16.97 24.73
N HIS A 453 -9.47 17.16 23.46
CA HIS A 453 -8.73 18.34 23.00
C HIS A 453 -9.58 19.34 22.21
N GLY A 454 -10.79 18.96 21.80
CA GLY A 454 -11.65 19.76 20.91
C GLY A 454 -11.24 19.73 19.43
N ARG A 455 -9.97 19.41 19.14
CA ARG A 455 -9.29 19.51 17.83
C ARG A 455 -8.46 18.27 17.49
N LEU A 456 -8.09 18.15 16.22
CA LEU A 456 -7.08 17.23 15.69
C LEU A 456 -6.51 17.90 14.43
N ASP A 457 -5.25 18.33 14.49
CA ASP A 457 -4.66 19.23 13.50
C ASP A 457 -3.79 18.49 12.48
N GLY A 458 -3.26 17.33 12.85
CA GLY A 458 -2.40 16.54 11.99
C GLY A 458 -2.58 15.04 12.15
N VAL A 459 -2.50 14.31 11.04
CA VAL A 459 -2.58 12.85 11.03
C VAL A 459 -1.44 12.26 10.20
N VAL A 460 -0.80 11.21 10.70
CA VAL A 460 0.20 10.44 9.96
C VAL A 460 -0.14 8.95 10.01
N HIS A 461 -0.49 8.37 8.86
CA HIS A 461 -0.72 6.94 8.74
C HIS A 461 0.56 6.22 8.32
N GLY A 462 1.30 5.71 9.31
CA GLY A 462 2.52 4.93 9.14
C GLY A 462 2.34 3.44 9.44
N ALA A 463 1.11 2.96 9.63
CA ALA A 463 0.85 1.55 9.91
C ALA A 463 1.07 0.66 8.67
N GLY A 464 1.84 -0.42 8.86
CA GLY A 464 2.14 -1.39 7.83
C GLY A 464 2.83 -2.63 8.40
N VAL A 465 2.85 -3.69 7.60
CA VAL A 465 3.62 -4.93 7.82
C VAL A 465 4.17 -5.41 6.47
N LEU A 466 5.24 -6.21 6.50
CA LEU A 466 5.81 -6.86 5.34
C LEU A 466 5.72 -8.38 5.50
N GLU A 467 5.27 -9.07 4.45
CA GLU A 467 5.27 -10.52 4.35
C GLU A 467 5.73 -10.95 2.94
N ASP A 468 6.90 -10.45 2.53
CA ASP A 468 7.45 -10.61 1.19
C ASP A 468 7.52 -12.08 0.74
N ARG A 469 6.80 -12.38 -0.35
CA ARG A 469 6.76 -13.69 -1.03
C ARG A 469 6.46 -13.48 -2.50
N LEU A 470 7.13 -14.24 -3.37
CA LEU A 470 6.76 -14.37 -4.77
C LEU A 470 5.30 -14.83 -4.89
N LEU A 471 4.59 -14.41 -5.95
CA LEU A 471 3.20 -14.72 -6.24
C LEU A 471 2.85 -16.21 -6.05
N ARG A 472 3.73 -17.12 -6.52
CA ARG A 472 3.60 -18.57 -6.36
C ARG A 472 3.48 -19.01 -4.88
N SER A 473 4.21 -18.36 -3.98
CA SER A 473 4.26 -18.65 -2.54
C SER A 473 3.44 -17.69 -1.68
N LYS A 474 2.80 -16.67 -2.28
CA LYS A 474 1.97 -15.71 -1.57
C LYS A 474 0.59 -16.30 -1.32
N THR A 475 0.20 -16.42 -0.04
CA THR A 475 -1.14 -16.93 0.35
C THR A 475 -2.15 -15.78 0.48
N PRO A 476 -3.46 -16.04 0.32
CA PRO A 476 -4.50 -15.04 0.52
C PRO A 476 -4.45 -14.36 1.89
N GLU A 477 -4.22 -15.14 2.96
CA GLU A 477 -4.19 -14.62 4.33
C GLU A 477 -2.97 -13.73 4.58
N SER A 478 -1.88 -14.00 3.86
CA SER A 478 -0.68 -13.16 3.89
C SER A 478 -0.88 -11.85 3.13
N PHE A 479 -1.59 -11.89 2.00
CA PHE A 479 -2.00 -10.69 1.25
C PHE A 479 -2.96 -9.83 2.08
N ASP A 480 -4.02 -10.44 2.62
CA ASP A 480 -5.03 -9.79 3.46
C ASP A 480 -4.41 -9.02 4.63
N ARG A 481 -3.52 -9.66 5.40
CA ARG A 481 -2.86 -9.01 6.55
C ARG A 481 -2.06 -7.78 6.16
N VAL A 482 -1.32 -7.82 5.06
CA VAL A 482 -0.51 -6.68 4.59
C VAL A 482 -1.39 -5.58 4.02
N PHE A 483 -2.35 -5.93 3.18
CA PHE A 483 -3.27 -4.99 2.54
C PHE A 483 -4.14 -4.27 3.59
N ARG A 484 -4.90 -5.00 4.42
CA ARG A 484 -5.82 -4.39 5.40
C ARG A 484 -5.13 -3.58 6.48
N THR A 485 -3.94 -3.98 6.95
CA THR A 485 -3.18 -3.19 7.94
C THR A 485 -2.91 -1.77 7.44
N LYS A 486 -2.79 -1.61 6.11
CA LYS A 486 -2.42 -0.37 5.46
C LYS A 486 -3.65 0.37 4.90
N VAL A 487 -4.50 -0.31 4.14
CA VAL A 487 -5.63 0.29 3.40
C VAL A 487 -6.84 0.50 4.30
N ASP A 488 -7.40 -0.55 4.92
CA ASP A 488 -8.57 -0.45 5.81
C ASP A 488 -8.29 0.50 6.99
N GLY A 489 -7.09 0.41 7.56
CA GLY A 489 -6.66 1.31 8.62
C GLY A 489 -6.50 2.78 8.19
N ALA A 490 -6.13 3.04 6.94
CA ALA A 490 -6.12 4.40 6.38
C ALA A 490 -7.57 4.88 6.13
N GLY A 491 -8.43 4.03 5.56
CA GLY A 491 -9.83 4.34 5.30
C GLY A 491 -10.59 4.72 6.57
N ALA A 492 -10.55 3.85 7.59
CA ALA A 492 -11.20 4.09 8.87
C ALA A 492 -10.69 5.36 9.58
N LEU A 493 -9.38 5.61 9.49
CA LEU A 493 -8.77 6.83 10.03
C LEU A 493 -9.27 8.07 9.29
N LEU A 494 -9.20 8.07 7.96
CA LEU A 494 -9.65 9.16 7.10
C LEU A 494 -11.13 9.49 7.31
N ASP A 495 -12.00 8.48 7.31
CA ASP A 495 -13.46 8.65 7.45
C ASP A 495 -13.86 9.22 8.83
N ALA A 496 -13.04 9.00 9.86
CA ALA A 496 -13.24 9.59 11.19
C ALA A 496 -12.78 11.07 11.30
N LEU A 497 -12.03 11.60 10.32
CA LEU A 497 -11.53 12.98 10.36
C LEU A 497 -12.61 14.01 9.99
N ARG A 498 -12.67 15.09 10.76
CA ARG A 498 -13.41 16.30 10.38
C ARG A 498 -12.70 17.05 9.24
N PRO A 499 -13.43 17.85 8.43
CA PRO A 499 -12.86 18.60 7.30
C PRO A 499 -11.79 19.64 7.66
N ASP A 500 -11.72 20.06 8.93
CA ASP A 500 -10.85 21.11 9.47
C ASP A 500 -9.45 20.63 9.89
N VAL A 501 -9.13 19.35 9.73
CA VAL A 501 -7.77 18.82 9.96
C VAL A 501 -6.75 19.54 9.07
N GLY A 502 -5.68 20.06 9.68
CA GLY A 502 -4.65 20.87 9.01
C GLY A 502 -3.73 20.07 8.08
N PHE A 503 -3.45 18.80 8.39
CA PHE A 503 -2.77 17.88 7.47
C PHE A 503 -3.06 16.40 7.67
N VAL A 504 -2.91 15.64 6.59
CA VAL A 504 -2.89 14.17 6.57
C VAL A 504 -1.72 13.68 5.73
N VAL A 505 -0.86 12.86 6.32
CA VAL A 505 0.24 12.16 5.64
C VAL A 505 -0.06 10.67 5.60
N LEU A 506 0.00 10.07 4.43
CA LEU A 506 -0.02 8.63 4.24
C LEU A 506 1.40 8.18 3.87
N PHE A 507 2.02 7.27 4.63
CA PHE A 507 3.35 6.74 4.27
C PHE A 507 3.20 5.67 3.19
N GLY A 508 3.25 6.07 1.92
CA GLY A 508 3.34 5.21 0.74
C GLY A 508 4.71 4.52 0.60
N SER A 509 4.98 3.98 -0.58
CA SER A 509 6.28 3.41 -0.91
C SER A 509 6.50 3.31 -2.41
N VAL A 510 7.76 3.47 -2.83
CA VAL A 510 8.22 3.20 -4.21
C VAL A 510 7.79 1.83 -4.76
N ALA A 511 7.46 0.85 -3.89
CA ALA A 511 6.88 -0.42 -4.31
C ALA A 511 5.51 -0.27 -5.00
N GLY A 512 4.64 0.66 -4.58
CA GLY A 512 3.39 0.97 -5.30
C GLY A 512 3.67 1.66 -6.64
N VAL A 513 4.62 2.59 -6.65
CA VAL A 513 5.02 3.38 -7.81
C VAL A 513 5.66 2.55 -8.93
N PHE A 514 6.52 1.57 -8.61
CA PHE A 514 7.27 0.81 -9.62
C PHE A 514 6.90 -0.68 -9.69
N GLY A 515 6.13 -1.19 -8.71
CA GLY A 515 6.10 -2.61 -8.39
C GLY A 515 7.42 -3.08 -7.76
N ASN A 516 7.39 -4.20 -7.03
CA ASN A 516 8.62 -4.85 -6.60
C ASN A 516 8.43 -6.37 -6.48
N ARG A 517 9.36 -7.15 -7.04
CA ARG A 517 9.30 -8.61 -7.07
C ARG A 517 9.24 -9.18 -5.65
N GLY A 518 8.22 -9.99 -5.37
CA GLY A 518 7.95 -10.57 -4.05
C GLY A 518 7.07 -9.69 -3.15
N GLN A 519 6.56 -8.57 -3.64
CA GLN A 519 5.79 -7.58 -2.85
C GLN A 519 4.44 -7.24 -3.49
N VAL A 520 3.77 -8.23 -4.10
CA VAL A 520 2.52 -8.02 -4.87
C VAL A 520 1.39 -7.37 -4.07
N ASP A 521 1.32 -7.70 -2.78
CA ASP A 521 0.41 -7.17 -1.77
C ASP A 521 0.84 -5.81 -1.23
N TYR A 522 2.12 -5.65 -0.90
CA TYR A 522 2.65 -4.40 -0.37
C TYR A 522 2.62 -3.30 -1.43
N ALA A 523 2.97 -3.62 -2.68
CA ALA A 523 2.81 -2.70 -3.81
C ALA A 523 1.36 -2.28 -3.99
N ALA A 524 0.41 -3.23 -3.96
CA ALA A 524 -1.02 -2.93 -4.05
C ALA A 524 -1.51 -2.05 -2.90
N ALA A 525 -1.07 -2.34 -1.69
CA ALA A 525 -1.44 -1.59 -0.48
C ALA A 525 -0.88 -0.16 -0.46
N ASN A 526 0.24 0.11 -1.12
CA ASN A 526 0.80 1.46 -1.25
C ASN A 526 0.11 2.26 -2.35
N ASP A 527 -0.06 1.67 -3.55
CA ASP A 527 -0.83 2.26 -4.65
C ASP A 527 -2.27 2.60 -4.22
N ALA A 528 -2.86 1.80 -3.33
CA ALA A 528 -4.14 2.09 -2.68
C ALA A 528 -4.12 3.35 -1.79
N LEU A 529 -3.03 3.63 -1.08
CA LEU A 529 -2.92 4.86 -0.27
C LEU A 529 -2.85 6.11 -1.14
N ASP A 530 -2.24 6.03 -2.32
CA ASP A 530 -2.16 7.15 -3.25
C ASP A 530 -3.57 7.58 -3.72
N VAL A 531 -4.38 6.61 -4.14
CA VAL A 531 -5.78 6.87 -4.53
C VAL A 531 -6.61 7.37 -3.33
N LEU A 532 -6.36 6.85 -2.12
CA LEU A 532 -7.00 7.36 -0.89
C LEU A 532 -6.61 8.81 -0.58
N ALA A 533 -5.36 9.24 -0.82
CA ALA A 533 -4.94 10.63 -0.66
C ALA A 533 -5.69 11.55 -1.62
N HIS A 534 -5.78 11.18 -2.91
CA HIS A 534 -6.54 11.92 -3.92
C HIS A 534 -8.04 12.04 -3.58
N ARG A 535 -8.64 10.98 -3.03
CA ARG A 535 -10.04 11.03 -2.56
C ARG A 535 -10.20 11.89 -1.30
N ALA A 536 -9.29 11.79 -0.33
CA ALA A 536 -9.37 12.54 0.92
C ALA A 536 -9.24 14.06 0.70
N SER A 537 -8.39 14.50 -0.23
CA SER A 537 -8.25 15.93 -0.56
C SER A 537 -9.51 16.60 -1.11
N ALA A 538 -10.49 15.84 -1.60
CA ALA A 538 -11.77 16.39 -2.02
C ALA A 538 -12.67 16.79 -0.84
N ARG A 539 -12.39 16.31 0.38
CA ARG A 539 -13.19 16.53 1.59
C ARG A 539 -12.44 17.33 2.68
N LEU A 540 -11.12 17.23 2.75
CA LEU A 540 -10.30 17.85 3.78
C LEU A 540 -9.72 19.19 3.30
N ALA A 541 -9.78 20.22 4.14
CA ALA A 541 -9.27 21.56 3.79
C ALA A 541 -7.74 21.68 3.90
N GLY A 542 -7.12 20.83 4.73
CA GLY A 542 -5.68 20.82 4.99
C GLY A 542 -4.82 20.11 3.95
N ARG A 543 -3.51 20.05 4.22
CA ARG A 543 -2.51 19.38 3.37
C ARG A 543 -2.69 17.85 3.42
N VAL A 544 -3.25 17.26 2.37
CA VAL A 544 -3.28 15.79 2.20
C VAL A 544 -2.13 15.35 1.29
N VAL A 545 -1.34 14.35 1.69
CA VAL A 545 -0.22 13.82 0.90
C VAL A 545 0.02 12.33 1.13
N SER A 546 0.15 11.54 0.05
CA SER A 546 0.85 10.26 0.07
C SER A 546 2.33 10.47 -0.22
N VAL A 547 3.20 9.92 0.63
CA VAL A 547 4.66 10.02 0.48
C VAL A 547 5.24 8.65 0.20
N ASP A 548 5.60 8.40 -1.05
CA ASP A 548 6.20 7.16 -1.51
C ASP A 548 7.68 7.09 -1.15
N TRP A 549 7.94 6.51 0.01
CA TRP A 549 9.30 6.32 0.50
C TRP A 549 10.05 5.23 -0.26
N GLY A 550 11.27 5.55 -0.65
CA GLY A 550 12.33 4.60 -0.98
C GLY A 550 12.77 3.79 0.25
N PRO A 551 13.74 2.88 0.08
CA PRO A 551 14.20 2.03 1.16
C PRO A 551 14.93 2.84 2.25
N TRP A 552 14.46 2.74 3.49
CA TRP A 552 15.08 3.42 4.64
C TRP A 552 16.34 2.71 5.12
N GLY A 553 17.32 3.50 5.55
CA GLY A 553 18.50 3.05 6.25
C GLY A 553 18.21 2.60 7.67
N VAL A 554 19.15 1.85 8.24
CA VAL A 554 19.17 1.51 9.67
C VAL A 554 20.17 2.42 10.38
N GLU A 555 19.91 2.78 11.64
CA GLU A 555 20.87 3.55 12.43
C GLU A 555 22.18 2.80 12.62
N ALA A 556 23.30 3.52 12.61
CA ALA A 556 24.58 2.99 13.02
C ALA A 556 24.52 2.50 14.47
N GLY A 557 24.70 1.20 14.69
CA GLY A 557 24.61 0.56 16.00
C GLY A 557 23.24 -0.03 16.35
N ALA A 558 22.21 0.11 15.50
CA ALA A 558 20.97 -0.64 15.66
C ALA A 558 21.23 -2.15 15.46
N ALA A 559 20.67 -3.00 16.33
CA ALA A 559 20.81 -4.44 16.20
C ALA A 559 20.25 -4.94 14.85
N ALA A 560 20.96 -5.85 14.20
CA ALA A 560 20.57 -6.43 12.91
C ALA A 560 19.11 -6.95 12.94
N GLY A 561 18.35 -6.64 11.89
CA GLY A 561 16.91 -6.93 11.81
C GLY A 561 15.98 -5.80 12.28
N ARG A 562 16.50 -4.63 12.65
CA ARG A 562 15.70 -3.41 12.92
C ARG A 562 15.55 -2.53 11.68
N GLY A 563 14.58 -2.83 10.83
CA GLY A 563 14.25 -2.04 9.64
C GLY A 563 13.47 -2.86 8.61
N MET A 564 12.96 -2.19 7.57
CA MET A 564 12.30 -2.86 6.44
C MET A 564 13.29 -3.43 5.39
N VAL A 565 14.60 -3.23 5.60
CA VAL A 565 15.66 -3.60 4.67
C VAL A 565 16.68 -4.48 5.38
N SER A 566 16.92 -5.69 4.87
CA SER A 566 18.01 -6.55 5.31
C SER A 566 19.35 -6.10 4.71
N GLU A 567 20.49 -6.47 5.30
CA GLU A 567 21.79 -6.15 4.70
C GLU A 567 21.97 -6.72 3.28
N GLU A 568 21.37 -7.87 3.01
CA GLU A 568 21.39 -8.50 1.68
C GLU A 568 20.59 -7.67 0.67
N LEU A 569 19.41 -7.20 1.07
CA LEU A 569 18.57 -6.33 0.25
C LEU A 569 19.22 -4.96 0.04
N ALA A 570 19.90 -4.41 1.06
CA ALA A 570 20.69 -3.19 0.95
C ALA A 570 21.85 -3.33 -0.07
N ARG A 571 22.53 -4.48 -0.09
CA ARG A 571 23.57 -4.78 -1.11
C ARG A 571 22.99 -4.89 -2.52
N GLU A 572 21.77 -5.43 -2.67
CA GLU A 572 21.07 -5.47 -3.96
C GLU A 572 20.62 -4.08 -4.43
N TYR A 573 20.07 -3.25 -3.54
CA TYR A 573 19.75 -1.86 -3.84
C TYR A 573 20.99 -1.09 -4.30
N ALA A 574 22.12 -1.22 -3.59
CA ALA A 574 23.37 -0.57 -3.97
C ALA A 574 23.85 -0.98 -5.38
N ARG A 575 23.75 -2.26 -5.75
CA ARG A 575 24.08 -2.76 -7.11
C ARG A 575 23.20 -2.14 -8.21
N ARG A 576 21.96 -1.78 -7.89
CA ARG A 576 21.00 -1.16 -8.79
C ARG A 576 21.08 0.37 -8.84
N GLY A 577 22.01 0.99 -8.11
CA GLY A 577 22.06 2.44 -7.96
C GLY A 577 20.89 2.99 -7.15
N ILE A 578 20.43 2.23 -6.15
CA ILE A 578 19.45 2.64 -5.14
C ILE A 578 20.18 2.77 -3.79
N GLY A 579 20.21 3.98 -3.26
CA GLY A 579 20.70 4.27 -1.91
C GLY A 579 19.62 4.05 -0.85
N LEU A 580 20.04 4.06 0.41
CA LEU A 580 19.12 4.05 1.55
C LEU A 580 18.85 5.49 2.02
N ILE A 581 17.60 5.77 2.41
CA ILE A 581 17.19 7.06 2.98
C ILE A 581 17.68 7.13 4.42
N ASP A 582 18.45 8.16 4.76
CA ASP A 582 18.82 8.41 6.15
C ASP A 582 17.56 8.78 6.97
N PRO A 583 17.33 8.19 8.15
CA PRO A 583 16.11 8.42 8.94
C PRO A 583 15.84 9.89 9.25
N ASP A 584 16.88 10.68 9.54
CA ASP A 584 16.72 12.07 9.95
C ASP A 584 16.60 12.98 8.71
N GLU A 585 17.32 12.69 7.62
CA GLU A 585 17.14 13.34 6.31
C GLU A 585 15.70 13.18 5.78
N GLY A 586 15.16 11.97 5.82
CA GLY A 586 13.80 11.68 5.34
C GLY A 586 12.72 12.33 6.21
N VAL A 587 12.87 12.33 7.53
CA VAL A 587 11.95 13.05 8.43
C VAL A 587 12.04 14.57 8.22
N ALA A 588 13.23 15.13 8.01
CA ALA A 588 13.39 16.53 7.66
C ALA A 588 12.80 16.88 6.27
N ALA A 589 12.85 15.95 5.31
CA ALA A 589 12.16 16.11 4.03
C ALA A 589 10.63 16.13 4.18
N LEU A 590 10.06 15.29 5.05
CA LEU A 590 8.63 15.31 5.36
C LEU A 590 8.19 16.62 6.03
N LEU A 591 8.96 17.13 6.99
CA LEU A 591 8.62 18.41 7.64
C LEU A 591 8.67 19.59 6.67
N ARG A 592 9.52 19.54 5.63
CA ARG A 592 9.51 20.52 4.53
C ARG A 592 8.32 20.33 3.60
N GLU A 593 7.95 19.09 3.26
CA GLU A 593 6.75 18.77 2.45
C GLU A 593 5.46 19.32 3.08
N LEU A 594 5.37 19.31 4.41
CA LEU A 594 4.26 19.87 5.16
C LEU A 594 4.25 21.41 5.23
N ARG A 595 5.32 22.09 4.83
CA ARG A 595 5.37 23.57 4.74
C ARG A 595 4.95 24.11 3.36
N GLU A 596 4.78 23.25 2.35
CA GLU A 596 4.32 23.69 1.03
C GLU A 596 2.87 24.23 1.11
N PRO A 597 2.59 25.40 0.50
CA PRO A 597 1.24 25.95 0.47
C PRO A 597 0.25 24.98 -0.18
N VAL A 598 -0.87 24.70 0.49
CA VAL A 598 -1.89 23.75 0.02
C VAL A 598 -2.38 24.00 -1.43
N PRO A 599 -2.61 25.25 -1.89
CA PRO A 599 -3.04 25.49 -3.27
C PRO A 599 -1.97 25.08 -4.30
N GLY A 600 -2.20 23.95 -4.97
CA GLY A 600 -1.29 23.39 -5.97
C GLY A 600 -0.25 22.42 -5.41
N ALA A 601 -0.29 22.10 -4.12
CA ALA A 601 0.59 21.08 -3.55
C ALA A 601 0.27 19.67 -4.12
N PRO A 602 1.29 18.87 -4.50
CA PRO A 602 1.07 17.54 -5.08
C PRO A 602 0.53 16.56 -4.04
N LEU A 603 -0.53 15.84 -4.39
CA LEU A 603 -1.21 14.88 -3.50
C LEU A 603 -0.44 13.56 -3.33
N GLN A 604 0.48 13.27 -4.25
CA GLN A 604 1.42 12.15 -4.20
C GLN A 604 2.84 12.67 -4.50
N VAL A 605 3.80 12.30 -3.65
CA VAL A 605 5.23 12.63 -3.84
C VAL A 605 6.09 11.39 -3.59
N VAL A 606 7.16 11.23 -4.37
CA VAL A 606 8.12 10.13 -4.19
C VAL A 606 9.40 10.70 -3.60
N GLN A 607 9.88 10.09 -2.51
CA GLN A 607 11.09 10.49 -1.79
C GLN A 607 12.05 9.31 -1.79
N MET A 608 13.09 9.35 -2.63
CA MET A 608 13.99 8.21 -2.86
C MET A 608 15.43 8.59 -3.18
N CYS A 609 16.38 7.76 -2.74
CA CYS A 609 17.80 7.89 -3.07
C CYS A 609 18.10 7.11 -4.36
N GLY A 610 17.66 7.61 -5.52
CA GLY A 610 17.87 6.93 -6.81
C GLY A 610 17.14 7.62 -7.96
N ASP A 611 17.38 7.15 -9.18
CA ASP A 611 16.63 7.56 -10.38
C ASP A 611 15.50 6.56 -10.65
N ALA A 612 14.44 6.99 -11.34
CA ALA A 612 13.33 6.10 -11.70
C ALA A 612 13.80 4.83 -12.45
N ALA A 613 14.82 4.95 -13.30
CA ALA A 613 15.45 3.84 -14.02
C ALA A 613 16.09 2.78 -13.09
N SER A 614 16.57 3.17 -11.91
CA SER A 614 17.14 2.24 -10.92
C SER A 614 16.07 1.29 -10.35
N PHE A 615 14.83 1.77 -10.25
CA PHE A 615 13.70 0.99 -9.72
C PHE A 615 13.01 0.14 -10.80
N THR A 616 13.03 0.55 -12.06
CA THR A 616 12.41 -0.18 -13.18
C THR A 616 13.36 -1.12 -13.93
N SER A 617 14.68 -0.98 -13.78
CA SER A 617 15.66 -1.88 -14.41
C SER A 617 15.56 -3.31 -13.88
N ARG A 618 15.41 -4.28 -14.80
CA ARG A 618 15.53 -5.70 -14.48
C ARG A 618 16.99 -6.00 -14.09
N PRO A 619 17.24 -6.77 -13.01
CA PRO A 619 18.59 -7.23 -12.70
C PRO A 619 19.12 -8.05 -13.87
N SER A 620 20.33 -7.71 -14.35
CA SER A 620 20.92 -8.38 -15.50
C SER A 620 21.22 -9.85 -15.17
N SER A 621 20.75 -10.76 -16.03
CA SER A 621 21.05 -12.19 -15.96
C SER A 621 22.48 -12.50 -16.43
N ALA A 622 23.47 -11.82 -15.84
CA ALA A 622 24.90 -12.00 -16.11
C ALA A 622 25.51 -12.88 -15.01
N GLY A 623 25.29 -14.19 -15.11
CA GLY A 623 25.71 -15.15 -14.07
C GLY A 623 25.54 -16.63 -14.41
N SER A 624 25.37 -16.97 -15.68
CA SER A 624 25.39 -18.36 -16.17
C SER A 624 26.55 -18.54 -17.14
N SER A 625 27.77 -18.31 -16.67
CA SER A 625 28.98 -18.67 -17.39
C SER A 625 29.10 -20.19 -17.43
N SER A 626 28.97 -20.77 -18.62
CA SER A 626 29.26 -22.17 -18.89
C SER A 626 30.67 -22.54 -18.40
N HIS A 627 30.76 -23.50 -17.48
CA HIS A 627 31.90 -24.41 -17.44
C HIS A 627 31.42 -25.80 -17.90
N ALA A 628 32.34 -26.49 -18.57
CA ALA A 628 32.07 -27.66 -19.42
C ALA A 628 31.76 -28.93 -18.62
#